data_AF-A0A2E2N703-F1
#
_entry.id   AF-A0A2E2N703-F1
#
_cell.length_a   1.000
_cell.length_b   1.000
_cell.length_c   1.000
_cell.angle_alpha   90.00
_cell.angle_beta   90.00
_cell.angle_gamma   90.00
#
_symmetry.space_group_name_H-M   'P 1'
#
loop_
_entity.id
_entity.type
_entity.pdbx_description
1 polymer ?
#
loop_
_entity_poly.entity_id
_entity_poly.type
_entity_poly.pdbx_seq_one_letter_code
_entity_poly.pdbx_strand_id
1 'polypeptide(L)' 'MGVAELPDRRELAAFWRRWKIGELEIFGLATRDDFGPESDIDLLVEFEVGHHPGIDEYIAMHDELHALFGQ' A
#
# COMPACT_ATOMS: atom_id res chain seq x y z
N MET A 1 -5.29 -9.79 19.99
CA MET A 1 -5.91 -9.98 18.66
C MET A 1 -6.32 -8.59 18.17
N GLY A 2 -5.35 -7.83 17.66
CA GLY A 2 -5.62 -6.54 17.04
C GLY A 2 -5.94 -6.82 15.59
N VAL A 3 -7.13 -6.45 15.13
CA VAL A 3 -7.29 -6.16 13.71
C VAL A 3 -6.28 -5.05 13.40
N ALA A 4 -5.46 -5.18 12.36
CA ALA A 4 -4.64 -4.07 11.92
C ALA A 4 -5.58 -2.86 11.73
N GLU A 5 -5.40 -1.80 12.52
CA GLU A 5 -6.20 -0.61 12.37
C GLU A 5 -5.86 -0.03 10.99
N LEU A 6 -6.84 -0.05 10.10
CA LEU A 6 -6.66 0.53 8.77
C LEU A 6 -6.36 2.03 8.95
N PRO A 7 -5.40 2.58 8.17
CA PRO A 7 -5.06 3.99 8.25
C PRO A 7 -6.29 4.87 8.00
N ASP A 8 -6.27 6.09 8.52
CA ASP A 8 -7.39 7.02 8.37
C ASP A 8 -7.68 7.23 6.88
N ARG A 9 -8.97 7.29 6.50
CA ARG A 9 -9.36 7.43 5.10
C ARG A 9 -8.77 8.68 4.44
N ARG A 10 -8.52 9.75 5.20
CA ARG A 10 -7.91 10.97 4.66
C ARG A 10 -6.42 10.79 4.40
N GLU A 11 -5.73 10.03 5.24
CA GLU A 11 -4.33 9.69 5.05
C GLU A 11 -4.17 8.78 3.83
N LEU A 12 -5.00 7.74 3.72
CA LEU A 12 -5.07 6.90 2.52
C LEU A 12 -5.39 7.71 1.26
N ALA A 13 -6.35 8.64 1.32
CA ALA A 13 -6.67 9.51 0.18
C ALA A 13 -5.56 10.52 -0.14
N ALA A 14 -4.77 10.95 0.85
CA ALA A 14 -3.62 11.80 0.63
C ALA A 14 -2.49 11.01 -0.06
N PHE A 15 -2.20 9.79 0.41
CA PHE A 15 -1.28 8.86 -0.22
C PHE A 15 -1.67 8.59 -1.69
N TRP A 16 -2.94 8.23 -1.93
CA TRP A 16 -3.47 7.94 -3.27
C TRP A 16 -3.21 9.09 -4.26
N ARG A 17 -3.49 10.33 -3.84
CA ARG A 17 -3.31 11.53 -4.66
C ARG A 17 -1.86 11.92 -4.83
N ARG A 18 -1.04 11.77 -3.79
CA ARG A 18 0.39 12.10 -3.80
C ARG A 18 1.13 11.27 -4.83
N TRP A 19 0.85 9.97 -4.85
CA TRP A 19 1.50 9.01 -5.73
C TRP A 19 0.76 8.78 -7.05
N LYS A 20 -0.34 9.52 -7.29
CA LYS A 20 -1.15 9.43 -8.51
C LYS A 20 -1.49 7.98 -8.85
N ILE A 21 -2.00 7.25 -7.86
CA ILE A 21 -2.40 5.86 -8.03
C ILE A 21 -3.80 5.86 -8.63
N GLY A 22 -3.98 5.17 -9.75
CA GLY A 22 -5.29 4.93 -10.37
C GLY A 22 -6.01 3.76 -9.72
N GLU A 23 -5.29 2.69 -9.40
CA GLU A 23 -5.84 1.47 -8.82
C GLU A 23 -4.84 0.80 -7.87
N LEU A 24 -5.37 0.18 -6.82
CA LEU A 24 -4.59 -0.55 -5.83
C LEU A 24 -5.33 -1.82 -5.47
N GLU A 25 -4.69 -2.96 -5.69
CA GLU A 25 -5.25 -4.28 -5.43
C GLU A 25 -4.35 -5.06 -4.47
N ILE A 26 -4.96 -5.88 -3.60
CA ILE A 26 -4.21 -6.85 -2.82
C ILE A 26 -3.91 -8.04 -3.73
N PHE A 27 -2.65 -8.41 -3.82
CA PHE A 27 -2.20 -9.57 -4.56
C PHE A 27 -1.49 -10.54 -3.60
N GLY A 28 -1.13 -11.74 -4.05
CA GLY A 28 -0.25 -12.63 -3.28
C GLY A 28 -0.83 -13.25 -1.99
N LEU A 29 0.02 -13.30 -0.94
CA LEU A 29 -0.08 -14.21 0.23
C LEU A 29 -1.31 -14.04 1.13
N ALA A 30 -2.10 -12.98 0.94
CA ALA A 30 -3.43 -12.80 1.54
C ALA A 30 -4.45 -13.88 1.13
N THR A 31 -4.03 -14.87 0.33
CA THR A 31 -4.83 -16.01 -0.13
C THR A 31 -4.48 -17.33 0.57
N ARG A 32 -3.53 -17.34 1.52
CA ARG A 32 -3.14 -18.55 2.27
C ARG A 32 -3.84 -18.63 3.63
N ASP A 33 -4.10 -19.86 4.08
CA ASP A 33 -4.81 -20.15 5.34
C ASP A 33 -4.08 -19.68 6.61
N ASP A 34 -2.80 -19.31 6.50
CA ASP A 34 -1.93 -18.81 7.58
C ASP A 34 -1.74 -17.27 7.57
N PHE A 35 -2.47 -16.54 6.71
CA PHE A 35 -2.45 -15.07 6.73
C PHE A 35 -2.87 -14.54 8.09
N GLY A 36 -2.00 -13.74 8.71
CA GLY A 36 -2.20 -13.21 10.04
C GLY A 36 -1.68 -11.78 10.18
N PRO A 37 -1.82 -11.19 11.38
CA PRO A 37 -1.43 -9.81 11.65
C PRO A 37 0.07 -9.52 11.50
N GLU A 38 0.92 -10.53 11.30
CA GLU A 38 2.36 -10.39 11.13
C GLU A 38 2.80 -10.72 9.69
N SER A 39 1.84 -10.96 8.79
CA SER A 39 2.11 -11.31 7.40
C SER A 39 2.30 -10.06 6.56
N ASP A 40 3.32 -10.09 5.70
CA ASP A 40 3.48 -9.09 4.66
C ASP A 40 2.25 -9.04 3.75
N ILE A 41 1.90 -7.83 3.28
CA ILE A 41 0.81 -7.60 2.33
C ILE A 41 1.42 -7.21 0.99
N ASP A 42 1.23 -8.04 -0.04
CA ASP A 42 1.61 -7.69 -1.39
C ASP A 42 0.50 -6.81 -2.01
N LEU A 43 0.89 -5.63 -2.50
CA LEU A 43 -0.01 -4.72 -3.22
C LEU A 43 0.43 -4.57 -4.67
N LEU A 44 -0.53 -4.70 -5.58
CA LEU A 44 -0.38 -4.28 -6.97
C LEU A 44 -0.86 -2.83 -7.09
N VAL A 45 -0.02 -1.98 -7.69
CA VAL A 45 -0.30 -0.54 -7.86
C VAL A 45 -0.30 -0.22 -9.34
N GLU A 46 -1.43 0.31 -9.83
CA GLU A 46 -1.51 0.93 -11.16
C GLU A 46 -1.52 2.45 -11.01
N PHE A 47 -0.62 3.12 -11.71
CA PHE A 47 -0.50 4.58 -11.68
C PHE A 47 -1.39 5.22 -12.75
N GLU A 48 -1.78 6.47 -12.49
CA GLU A 48 -2.45 7.31 -13.49
C GLU A 48 -1.62 7.40 -14.78
N VAL A 49 -2.32 7.46 -15.92
CA VAL A 49 -1.69 7.51 -17.26
C VAL A 49 -0.67 8.64 -17.34
N GLY A 50 0.56 8.28 -17.73
CA GLY A 50 1.68 9.23 -17.88
C GLY A 50 2.44 9.51 -16.58
N HIS A 51 2.07 8.88 -15.46
CA HIS A 51 2.90 8.85 -14.27
C HIS A 51 3.70 7.54 -14.22
N HIS A 52 5.02 7.69 -14.25
CA HIS A 52 5.96 6.58 -14.17
C HIS A 52 7.02 6.92 -13.12
N PRO A 53 6.80 6.56 -11.86
CA PRO A 53 7.76 6.85 -10.81
C PRO A 53 9.11 6.16 -11.08
N GLY A 54 10.20 6.86 -10.79
CA GLY A 54 11.53 6.29 -10.77
C GLY A 54 11.75 5.38 -9.55
N ILE A 55 12.88 4.68 -9.50
CA ILE A 55 13.20 3.75 -8.41
C ILE A 55 13.18 4.44 -7.04
N ASP A 56 13.75 5.65 -6.93
CA ASP A 56 13.78 6.39 -5.67
C ASP A 56 12.37 6.79 -5.18
N GLU A 57 11.48 7.10 -6.13
CA GLU A 57 10.08 7.39 -5.86
C GLU A 57 9.33 6.14 -5.38
N TYR A 58 9.58 4.97 -6.00
CA TYR A 58 9.04 3.70 -5.51
C TYR A 58 9.49 3.36 -4.09
N ILE A 59 10.76 3.58 -3.76
CA ILE A 59 11.29 3.34 -2.41
C ILE A 59 10.60 4.28 -1.40
N ALA A 60 10.52 5.57 -1.72
CA ALA A 60 9.85 6.54 -0.86
C ALA A 60 8.35 6.23 -0.69
N MET A 61 7.68 5.76 -1.74
CA MET A 61 6.28 5.33 -1.68
C MET A 61 6.12 4.11 -0.77
N HIS A 62 7.02 3.12 -0.90
CA HIS A 62 7.02 1.93 -0.06
C HIS A 62 7.21 2.28 1.42
N ASP A 63 8.16 3.15 1.75
CA ASP A 63 8.42 3.59 3.12
C ASP A 63 7.22 4.36 3.71
N GLU A 64 6.56 5.20 2.91
CA GLU A 64 5.33 5.91 3.31
C GLU A 64 4.18 4.93 3.56
N LEU A 65 4.04 3.90 2.72
CA LEU A 65 3.02 2.86 2.89
C LEU A 65 3.26 2.06 4.17
N HIS A 66 4.50 1.63 4.44
CA HIS A 66 4.92 0.98 5.69
C HIS A 66 4.53 1.84 6.91
N ALA A 67 4.82 3.15 6.86
CA ALA A 67 4.48 4.07 7.93
C ALA A 67 2.97 4.22 8.16
N LEU A 68 2.16 4.15 7.09
CA LEU A 68 0.70 4.25 7.17
C LEU A 68 0.04 3.00 7.79
N PHE A 69 0.55 1.81 7.47
CA PHE A 69 -0.01 0.55 8.00
C PHE A 69 0.66 0.09 9.30
N GLY A 70 1.74 0.75 9.71
CA GLY A 70 2.43 0.48 10.97
C GLY A 70 3.19 -0.85 10.99
N GLN A 71 3.42 -1.43 9.81
CA GLN A 71 4.17 -2.66 9.59
C GLN A 71 5.13 -2.41 8.47
#